data_AF-A0A248KAC1-F1
#
_entry.id   AF-A0A248KAC1-F1
#
_cell.length_a   1.000
_cell.length_b   1.000
_cell.length_c   1.000
_cell.angle_alpha   90.00
_cell.angle_beta   90.00
_cell.angle_gamma   90.00
#
_symmetry.space_group_name_H-M   'P 1'
#
loop_
_entity.id
_entity.type
_entity.pdbx_description
1 polymer ?
#
loop_
_entity_poly.entity_id
_entity_poly.type
_entity_poly.pdbx_seq_one_letter_code
_entity_poly.pdbx_strand_id
1 'polypeptide(L)'
;MTITKLAWRDLVPDSESYQEIFAQPHATDENNTLLSDTQPRLQFALEQLMQPWASSSFMLAKAPEEPAYLTLLADAVRPLQSDAGQLTGGHYDVSGNTIHYRAAQNAQDSFATITQVVSADWVEAEQLFGCLRQYNGDITLQPGLVHQANGGILIISLRTLLAQPLLWMRLKAIVSRERFDWVAFDESRPLPVSVPSMPLNLKVILVGERESLADFQEMEPELAEQAIYSEFEDHLQIVDAEAMTLWCQWVTRIALRDNLPPPAPDAWPVLIREAVRYTGEQDTLPLCPLWIARQFKEAAPLCEGETCSGDVLSLMLARREWREGFLPERMQDEILQEQILIETEGERVGQINALSVIEFPGHPRAFGEPSRISCVVHIGDGEFNDIERKAELGGNIHAKGMMIMQAFLMSELQLEQQIPFSASLTFEQSYSEVDGDSASMAELCALISALANVPVNQNIAITGSVDQFGRAQPVGGLNEKIEGFFAICEQRELNGKQGVIIPAANVRHLSLKSELLQAVKEEKFTIWAVDDVTDALPLLLNLVWDGEGQTTLMQTIQERIAQATQQESRHRFPWPLRWLNYFIPN
;
A
#
# COMPACT_ATOMS: atom_id res chain seq x y z
N MET A 1 0.36 14.15 30.35
CA MET A 1 0.91 14.73 29.12
C MET A 1 2.11 13.93 28.70
N THR A 2 2.05 13.27 27.54
CA THR A 2 3.12 12.42 26.99
C THR A 2 3.63 12.98 25.67
N ILE A 3 4.08 14.24 25.69
CA ILE A 3 4.75 14.85 24.54
C ILE A 3 6.17 14.28 24.44
N THR A 4 6.45 13.56 23.36
CA THR A 4 7.78 12.99 23.08
C THR A 4 8.45 13.75 21.94
N LYS A 5 9.53 14.48 22.21
CA LYS A 5 10.38 15.07 21.17
C LYS A 5 11.27 13.96 20.59
N LEU A 6 11.10 13.65 19.31
CA LEU A 6 11.84 12.55 18.66
C LEU A 6 13.30 12.95 18.38
N ALA A 7 14.22 12.03 18.62
CA ALA A 7 15.60 12.14 18.19
C ALA A 7 15.74 11.67 16.74
N TRP A 8 16.80 12.08 16.04
CA TRP A 8 17.03 11.68 14.63
C TRP A 8 17.04 10.15 14.42
N ARG A 9 17.40 9.38 15.46
CA ARG A 9 17.42 7.91 15.43
C ARG A 9 16.02 7.29 15.39
N ASP A 10 15.02 7.97 15.94
CA ASP A 10 13.62 7.50 15.92
C ASP A 10 12.99 7.66 14.53
N LEU A 11 13.65 8.40 13.63
CA LEU A 11 13.13 8.81 12.32
C LEU A 11 13.57 7.90 11.16
N VAL A 12 14.36 6.86 11.47
CA VAL A 12 14.90 5.91 10.51
C VAL A 12 14.95 4.50 11.11
N PRO A 13 14.89 3.45 10.28
CA PRO A 13 15.07 2.08 10.77
C PRO A 13 16.48 1.85 11.32
N ASP A 14 16.56 1.02 12.35
CA ASP A 14 17.83 0.60 12.94
C ASP A 14 18.61 -0.34 12.01
N SER A 15 19.57 0.23 11.30
CA SER A 15 20.56 -0.51 10.51
C SER A 15 21.92 -0.62 11.19
N GLU A 16 22.14 0.07 12.33
CA GLU A 16 23.40 0.01 13.06
C GLU A 16 23.54 -1.36 13.77
N SER A 17 22.44 -1.93 14.26
CA SER A 17 22.43 -3.22 14.95
C SER A 17 22.76 -4.42 14.05
N TYR A 18 22.75 -4.27 12.73
CA TYR A 18 22.90 -5.36 11.76
C TYR A 18 24.18 -5.29 10.91
N GLN A 19 25.15 -4.42 11.27
CA GLN A 19 26.39 -4.24 10.49
C GLN A 19 27.19 -5.54 10.30
N GLU A 20 27.22 -6.41 11.31
CA GLU A 20 27.90 -7.71 11.21
C GLU A 20 27.22 -8.66 10.21
N ILE A 21 25.91 -8.54 10.02
CA ILE A 21 25.16 -9.30 9.02
C ILE A 21 25.51 -8.78 7.63
N PHE A 22 25.46 -7.47 7.43
CA PHE A 22 25.72 -6.82 6.14
C PHE A 22 27.12 -7.05 5.58
N ALA A 23 28.11 -7.29 6.46
CA ALA A 23 29.48 -7.61 6.07
C ALA A 23 29.65 -9.06 5.60
N GLN A 24 28.69 -9.94 5.86
CA GLN A 24 28.76 -11.36 5.46
C GLN A 24 28.29 -11.56 4.01
N PRO A 25 28.86 -12.54 3.29
CA PRO A 25 28.31 -12.93 2.01
C PRO A 25 26.95 -13.60 2.21
N HIS A 26 25.89 -13.02 1.65
CA HIS A 26 24.53 -13.56 1.70
C HIS A 26 24.29 -14.63 0.63
N ALA A 27 25.22 -15.59 0.54
CA ALA A 27 25.09 -16.71 -0.38
C ALA A 27 23.80 -17.49 -0.10
N THR A 28 23.07 -17.81 -1.17
CA THR A 28 21.87 -18.63 -1.08
C THR A 28 22.30 -20.10 -1.10
N ASP A 29 21.84 -20.89 -0.12
CA ASP A 29 22.14 -22.33 -0.05
C ASP A 29 21.78 -23.07 -1.34
N GLU A 30 22.60 -24.07 -1.70
CA GLU A 30 22.36 -24.96 -2.85
C GLU A 30 21.02 -25.72 -2.74
N ASN A 31 20.47 -25.85 -1.53
CA ASN A 31 19.23 -26.59 -1.25
C ASN A 31 17.93 -25.83 -1.57
N ASN A 32 18.00 -24.57 -2.04
CA ASN A 32 16.84 -23.80 -2.51
C ASN A 32 15.66 -23.69 -1.50
N THR A 33 15.93 -23.68 -0.19
CA THR A 33 14.91 -23.56 0.89
C THR A 33 14.44 -22.12 1.14
N LEU A 34 15.06 -21.14 0.48
CA LEU A 34 14.82 -19.73 0.78
C LEU A 34 13.35 -19.30 0.62
N LEU A 35 12.61 -19.94 -0.30
CA LEU A 35 11.17 -19.71 -0.41
C LEU A 35 10.39 -20.37 0.73
N SER A 36 10.75 -21.58 1.19
CA SER A 36 10.07 -22.19 2.34
C SER A 36 10.26 -21.39 3.62
N ASP A 37 11.42 -20.75 3.76
CA ASP A 37 11.77 -19.95 4.93
C ASP A 37 11.05 -18.59 4.93
N THR A 38 10.83 -18.00 3.74
CA THR A 38 10.10 -16.72 3.59
C THR A 38 8.59 -16.88 3.37
N GLN A 39 8.13 -18.04 2.90
CA GLN A 39 6.74 -18.29 2.49
C GLN A 39 6.25 -19.67 3.01
N PRO A 40 6.28 -19.92 4.33
CA PRO A 40 5.99 -21.26 4.88
C PRO A 40 4.55 -21.73 4.59
N ARG A 41 3.56 -20.82 4.59
CA ARG A 41 2.16 -21.17 4.28
C ARG A 41 1.97 -21.54 2.81
N LEU A 42 2.62 -20.81 1.92
CA LEU A 42 2.60 -21.11 0.49
C LEU A 42 3.30 -22.45 0.22
N GLN A 43 4.48 -22.66 0.79
CA GLN A 43 5.21 -23.91 0.68
C GLN A 43 4.37 -25.10 1.14
N PHE A 44 3.74 -25.01 2.32
CA PHE A 44 2.87 -26.08 2.82
C PHE A 44 1.70 -26.38 1.87
N ALA A 45 1.08 -25.35 1.29
CA ALA A 45 0.01 -25.53 0.32
C ALA A 45 0.48 -26.21 -0.98
N LEU A 46 1.68 -25.86 -1.47
CA LEU A 46 2.31 -26.53 -2.60
C LEU A 46 2.58 -28.02 -2.30
N GLU A 47 3.08 -28.33 -1.11
CA GLU A 47 3.30 -29.71 -0.64
C GLU A 47 1.99 -30.51 -0.52
N GLN A 48 0.92 -29.88 -0.04
CA GLN A 48 -0.42 -30.49 0.01
C GLN A 48 -0.95 -30.80 -1.40
N LEU A 49 -0.78 -29.88 -2.34
CA LEU A 49 -1.18 -30.11 -3.73
C LEU A 49 -0.45 -31.34 -4.31
N MET A 50 0.78 -31.62 -3.88
CA MET A 50 1.56 -32.76 -4.38
C MET A 50 1.13 -34.11 -3.82
N GLN A 51 0.36 -34.15 -2.73
CA GLN A 51 -0.07 -35.41 -2.13
C GLN A 51 -0.99 -36.22 -3.08
N PRO A 52 -0.96 -37.58 -3.02
CA PRO A 52 -1.82 -38.43 -3.86
C PRO A 52 -3.32 -38.26 -3.63
N TRP A 53 -3.71 -37.84 -2.42
CA TRP A 53 -5.11 -37.65 -2.00
C TRP A 53 -5.41 -36.17 -1.73
N ALA A 54 -4.87 -35.26 -2.54
CA ALA A 54 -5.23 -33.85 -2.47
C ALA A 54 -6.75 -33.67 -2.66
N SER A 55 -7.33 -32.67 -1.98
CA SER A 55 -8.78 -32.38 -2.04
C SER A 55 -9.25 -31.98 -3.45
N SER A 56 -8.34 -31.45 -4.27
CA SER A 56 -8.59 -30.99 -5.63
C SER A 56 -7.30 -31.05 -6.45
N SER A 57 -7.44 -31.23 -7.76
CA SER A 57 -6.34 -31.02 -8.73
C SER A 57 -6.06 -29.54 -9.00
N PHE A 58 -6.85 -28.64 -8.40
CA PHE A 58 -6.70 -27.19 -8.51
C PHE A 58 -6.20 -26.59 -7.19
N MET A 59 -5.31 -25.62 -7.32
CA MET A 59 -4.90 -24.72 -6.26
C MET A 59 -5.14 -23.28 -6.70
N LEU A 60 -5.63 -22.46 -5.77
CA LEU A 60 -5.75 -21.01 -5.92
C LEU A 60 -4.59 -20.35 -5.17
N ALA A 61 -3.79 -19.55 -5.87
CA ALA A 61 -2.67 -18.82 -5.31
C ALA A 61 -2.88 -17.31 -5.49
N LYS A 62 -3.06 -16.58 -4.38
CA LYS A 62 -3.03 -15.11 -4.43
C LYS A 62 -1.60 -14.64 -4.67
N ALA A 63 -1.33 -14.08 -5.83
CA ALA A 63 -0.08 -13.39 -6.15
C ALA A 63 -0.30 -12.49 -7.38
N PRO A 64 0.52 -11.44 -7.58
CA PRO A 64 0.52 -10.69 -8.84
C PRO A 64 0.73 -11.62 -10.03
N GLU A 65 -0.03 -11.38 -11.09
CA GLU A 65 -0.09 -12.23 -12.29
C GLU A 65 1.05 -11.92 -13.27
N GLU A 66 2.25 -11.78 -12.72
CA GLU A 66 3.46 -11.33 -13.40
C GLU A 66 4.44 -12.49 -13.59
N PRO A 67 5.21 -12.55 -14.70
CA PRO A 67 6.12 -13.66 -14.98
C PRO A 67 7.11 -13.98 -13.85
N ALA A 68 7.55 -12.98 -13.11
CA ALA A 68 8.46 -13.15 -11.97
C ALA A 68 7.84 -14.00 -10.85
N TYR A 69 6.55 -13.84 -10.57
CA TYR A 69 5.84 -14.62 -9.54
C TYR A 69 5.51 -16.02 -10.03
N LEU A 70 5.07 -16.17 -11.28
CA LEU A 70 4.82 -17.49 -11.88
C LEU A 70 6.11 -18.33 -11.92
N THR A 71 7.25 -17.70 -12.21
CA THR A 71 8.56 -18.36 -12.20
C THR A 71 8.98 -18.76 -10.79
N LEU A 72 8.78 -17.90 -9.78
CA LEU A 72 9.05 -18.24 -8.38
C LEU A 72 8.22 -19.45 -7.92
N LEU A 73 6.93 -19.46 -8.21
CA LEU A 73 6.07 -20.60 -7.92
C LEU A 73 6.53 -21.85 -8.67
N ALA A 74 6.90 -21.73 -9.95
CA ALA A 74 7.43 -22.87 -10.69
C ALA A 74 8.71 -23.43 -10.08
N ASP A 75 9.66 -22.56 -9.70
CA ASP A 75 10.92 -22.94 -9.05
C ASP A 75 10.68 -23.62 -7.69
N ALA A 76 9.68 -23.17 -6.94
CA ALA A 76 9.27 -23.75 -5.64
C ALA A 76 8.73 -25.16 -5.77
N VAL A 77 7.96 -25.40 -6.83
CA VAL A 77 7.18 -26.61 -7.00
C VAL A 77 7.98 -27.72 -7.68
N ARG A 78 8.92 -27.37 -8.57
CA ARG A 78 9.81 -28.34 -9.25
C ARG A 78 10.46 -29.36 -8.29
N PRO A 79 11.08 -28.98 -7.16
CA PRO A 79 11.71 -29.95 -6.25
C PRO A 79 10.71 -30.85 -5.53
N LEU A 80 9.42 -30.49 -5.48
CA LEU A 80 8.37 -31.27 -4.81
C LEU A 80 7.80 -32.39 -5.69
N GLN A 81 8.14 -32.43 -6.97
CA GLN A 81 7.67 -33.48 -7.89
C GLN A 81 8.45 -34.79 -7.66
N SER A 82 7.85 -35.74 -6.93
CA SER A 82 8.42 -37.08 -6.67
C SER A 82 8.65 -37.91 -7.93
N ASP A 83 7.87 -37.66 -8.98
CA ASP A 83 7.86 -38.43 -10.23
C ASP A 83 8.57 -37.67 -11.38
N ALA A 84 9.38 -36.66 -11.04
CA ALA A 84 10.19 -35.94 -12.00
C ALA A 84 11.09 -36.92 -12.77
N GLY A 85 10.91 -37.01 -14.09
CA GLY A 85 11.64 -37.97 -14.93
C GLY A 85 10.80 -39.08 -15.56
N GLN A 86 9.55 -39.29 -15.14
CA GLN A 86 8.68 -40.29 -15.77
C GLN A 86 8.19 -39.82 -17.15
N LEU A 87 8.30 -40.69 -18.16
CA LEU A 87 7.80 -40.44 -19.50
C LEU A 87 6.27 -40.60 -19.52
N THR A 88 5.56 -39.53 -19.86
CA THR A 88 4.09 -39.49 -19.98
C THR A 88 3.66 -39.06 -21.38
N GLY A 89 2.38 -39.21 -21.70
CA GLY A 89 1.83 -38.87 -23.02
C GLY A 89 2.03 -39.95 -24.07
N GLY A 90 2.22 -39.53 -25.32
CA GLY A 90 2.27 -40.48 -26.43
C GLY A 90 2.64 -39.90 -27.79
N HIS A 91 2.24 -40.63 -28.82
CA HIS A 91 2.44 -40.24 -30.21
C HIS A 91 1.18 -40.50 -31.02
N TYR A 92 0.95 -39.63 -32.00
CA TYR A 92 -0.10 -39.81 -32.98
C TYR A 92 0.52 -40.19 -34.32
N ASP A 93 0.30 -41.43 -34.75
CA ASP A 93 0.68 -41.90 -36.07
C ASP A 93 -0.37 -41.45 -37.09
N VAL A 94 0.00 -40.52 -37.97
CA VAL A 94 -0.89 -39.96 -39.02
C VAL A 94 -0.64 -40.69 -40.33
N SER A 95 -1.66 -41.35 -40.87
CA SER A 95 -1.61 -42.06 -42.16
C SER A 95 -2.77 -41.62 -43.05
N GLY A 96 -2.55 -40.61 -43.88
CA GLY A 96 -3.61 -39.96 -44.66
C GLY A 96 -4.64 -39.32 -43.73
N ASN A 97 -5.89 -39.79 -43.79
CA ASN A 97 -6.99 -39.28 -42.97
C ASN A 97 -7.24 -40.10 -41.68
N THR A 98 -6.42 -41.11 -41.41
CA THR A 98 -6.55 -41.96 -40.22
C THR A 98 -5.46 -41.60 -39.22
N ILE A 99 -5.83 -41.38 -37.96
CA ILE A 99 -4.91 -41.07 -36.87
C ILE A 99 -5.04 -42.12 -35.78
N HIS A 100 -3.91 -42.69 -35.36
CA HIS A 100 -3.83 -43.66 -34.27
C HIS A 100 -3.00 -43.10 -33.13
N TYR A 101 -3.50 -43.21 -31.90
CA TYR A 101 -2.76 -42.86 -30.70
C TYR A 101 -2.03 -44.09 -30.14
N ARG A 102 -0.77 -43.93 -29.77
CA ARG A 102 0.00 -44.90 -29.00
C ARG A 102 0.65 -44.22 -27.80
N ALA A 103 0.79 -44.95 -26.69
CA ALA A 103 1.51 -44.46 -25.52
C ALA A 103 2.99 -44.21 -25.84
N ALA A 104 3.61 -43.29 -25.09
CA ALA A 104 4.99 -42.88 -25.31
C ALA A 104 5.95 -44.04 -25.07
N GLN A 105 6.89 -44.24 -26.01
CA GLN A 105 7.96 -45.23 -25.91
C GLN A 105 9.33 -44.58 -25.74
N ASN A 106 9.47 -43.34 -26.22
CA ASN A 106 10.70 -42.57 -26.16
C ASN A 106 10.38 -41.07 -26.03
N ALA A 107 11.35 -40.26 -25.60
CA ALA A 107 11.16 -38.82 -25.40
C ALA A 107 11.06 -38.00 -26.70
N GLN A 108 11.28 -38.61 -27.88
CA GLN A 108 11.11 -37.95 -29.18
C GLN A 108 9.70 -38.10 -29.76
N ASP A 109 8.86 -38.91 -29.13
CA ASP A 109 7.44 -39.04 -29.48
C ASP A 109 6.76 -37.66 -29.33
N SER A 110 6.02 -37.22 -30.35
CA SER A 110 5.59 -35.83 -30.52
C SER A 110 4.69 -35.22 -29.43
N PHE A 111 4.05 -36.05 -28.58
CA PHE A 111 3.26 -35.63 -27.42
C PHE A 111 3.77 -36.27 -26.13
N ALA A 112 4.98 -36.86 -26.17
CA ALA A 112 5.61 -37.38 -24.99
C ALA A 112 6.30 -36.23 -24.25
N THR A 113 6.19 -36.26 -22.94
CA THR A 113 6.87 -35.30 -22.08
C THR A 113 7.42 -36.00 -20.85
N ILE A 114 8.35 -35.34 -20.20
CA ILE A 114 8.79 -35.71 -18.87
C ILE A 114 7.98 -34.86 -17.91
N THR A 115 7.44 -35.47 -16.86
CA THR A 115 6.74 -34.75 -15.78
C THR A 115 7.53 -33.49 -15.38
N GLN A 116 6.92 -32.32 -15.61
CA GLN A 116 7.55 -31.02 -15.38
C GLN A 116 6.52 -29.96 -14.95
N VAL A 117 7.02 -28.78 -14.62
CA VAL A 117 6.20 -27.60 -14.30
C VAL A 117 6.24 -26.63 -15.48
N VAL A 118 5.07 -26.31 -16.02
CA VAL A 118 4.91 -25.35 -17.12
C VAL A 118 4.14 -24.15 -16.58
N SER A 119 4.59 -22.93 -16.90
CA SER A 119 3.90 -21.70 -16.54
C SER A 119 3.50 -20.89 -17.77
N ALA A 120 2.38 -20.17 -17.66
CA ALA A 120 1.94 -19.21 -18.67
C ALA A 120 1.24 -18.02 -17.99
N ASP A 121 1.73 -16.82 -18.29
CA ASP A 121 1.06 -15.56 -17.96
C ASP A 121 -0.11 -15.33 -18.92
N TRP A 122 0.16 -15.18 -20.22
CA TRP A 122 -0.84 -15.09 -21.28
C TRP A 122 -0.69 -16.24 -22.26
N VAL A 123 -1.81 -16.85 -22.64
CA VAL A 123 -1.81 -17.96 -23.59
C VAL A 123 -3.08 -17.98 -24.43
N GLU A 124 -2.91 -18.29 -25.71
CA GLU A 124 -4.01 -18.51 -26.65
C GLU A 124 -4.42 -19.99 -26.71
N ALA A 125 -5.62 -20.22 -27.22
CA ALA A 125 -6.19 -21.55 -27.46
C ALA A 125 -5.21 -22.59 -28.04
N GLU A 126 -4.57 -22.27 -29.17
CA GLU A 126 -3.64 -23.20 -29.84
C GLU A 126 -2.34 -23.42 -29.07
N GLN A 127 -1.90 -22.43 -28.29
CA GLN A 127 -0.69 -22.55 -27.46
C GLN A 127 -0.98 -23.42 -26.24
N LEU A 128 -2.12 -23.22 -25.58
CA LEU A 128 -2.49 -23.98 -24.39
C LEU A 128 -2.83 -25.44 -24.73
N PHE A 129 -3.65 -25.65 -25.75
CA PHE A 129 -4.19 -26.97 -26.09
C PHE A 129 -3.56 -27.63 -27.32
N GLY A 130 -2.63 -26.97 -28.00
CA GLY A 130 -2.08 -27.47 -29.25
C GLY A 130 -3.05 -27.24 -30.42
N CYS A 131 -2.62 -27.65 -31.62
CA CYS A 131 -3.43 -27.47 -32.82
C CYS A 131 -3.25 -28.61 -33.82
N LEU A 132 -4.28 -28.80 -34.64
CA LEU A 132 -4.24 -29.62 -35.84
C LEU A 132 -4.08 -28.69 -37.04
N ARG A 133 -2.98 -28.85 -37.77
CA ARG A 133 -2.72 -28.11 -39.01
C ARG A 133 -2.89 -29.03 -40.21
N GLN A 134 -3.56 -28.53 -41.24
CA GLN A 134 -3.68 -29.20 -42.52
C GLN A 134 -3.09 -28.33 -43.62
N TYR A 135 -2.10 -28.86 -44.34
CA TYR A 135 -1.50 -28.17 -45.49
C TYR A 135 -1.31 -29.15 -46.64
N ASN A 136 -1.84 -28.82 -47.82
CA ASN A 136 -1.78 -29.67 -49.02
C ASN A 136 -2.27 -31.12 -48.83
N GLY A 137 -3.18 -31.35 -47.88
CA GLY A 137 -3.70 -32.69 -47.56
C GLY A 137 -2.92 -33.40 -46.46
N ASP A 138 -1.74 -32.91 -46.07
CA ASP A 138 -0.97 -33.45 -44.96
C ASP A 138 -1.49 -32.87 -43.63
N ILE A 139 -1.73 -33.76 -42.67
CA ILE A 139 -2.22 -33.42 -41.34
C ILE A 139 -1.06 -33.50 -40.35
N THR A 140 -0.88 -32.46 -39.56
CA THR A 140 0.13 -32.39 -38.49
C THR A 140 -0.52 -31.95 -37.19
N LEU A 141 -0.16 -32.64 -36.10
CA LEU A 141 -0.63 -32.32 -34.76
C LEU A 141 0.53 -31.71 -33.98
N GLN A 142 0.27 -30.59 -33.31
CA GLN A 142 1.27 -29.88 -32.51
C GLN A 142 0.84 -29.88 -31.04
N PRO A 143 1.75 -30.23 -30.10
CA PRO A 143 1.45 -30.22 -28.68
C PRO A 143 1.33 -28.78 -28.16
N GLY A 144 0.40 -28.58 -27.23
CA GLY A 144 0.28 -27.35 -26.43
C GLY A 144 0.86 -27.50 -25.02
N LEU A 145 0.74 -26.44 -24.22
CA LEU A 145 1.24 -26.41 -22.84
C LEU A 145 0.65 -27.50 -21.95
N VAL A 146 -0.65 -27.84 -22.09
CA VAL A 146 -1.25 -28.94 -21.29
C VAL A 146 -0.60 -30.29 -21.60
N HIS A 147 -0.10 -30.48 -22.82
CA HIS A 147 0.60 -31.71 -23.21
C HIS A 147 2.01 -31.74 -22.64
N GLN A 148 2.69 -30.58 -22.61
CA GLN A 148 4.01 -30.42 -21.99
C GLN A 148 3.95 -30.57 -20.47
N ALA A 149 2.82 -30.19 -19.85
CA ALA A 149 2.59 -30.32 -18.42
C ALA A 149 1.98 -31.68 -18.02
N ASN A 150 1.81 -32.63 -18.94
CA ASN A 150 1.16 -33.91 -18.65
C ASN A 150 1.93 -34.73 -17.61
N GLY A 151 1.22 -35.22 -16.60
CA GLY A 151 1.76 -35.85 -15.39
C GLY A 151 2.31 -34.87 -14.36
N GLY A 152 2.38 -33.58 -14.70
CA GLY A 152 2.96 -32.52 -13.89
C GLY A 152 1.97 -31.41 -13.58
N ILE A 153 2.44 -30.17 -13.68
CA ILE A 153 1.73 -28.99 -13.16
C ILE A 153 1.71 -27.88 -14.20
N LEU A 154 0.53 -27.30 -14.40
CA LEU A 154 0.34 -26.07 -15.14
C LEU A 154 0.09 -24.93 -14.14
N ILE A 155 0.95 -23.92 -14.15
CA ILE A 155 0.74 -22.65 -13.44
C ILE A 155 0.23 -21.64 -14.45
N ILE A 156 -0.95 -21.07 -14.22
CA ILE A 156 -1.58 -20.18 -15.18
C ILE A 156 -2.26 -19.00 -14.50
N SER A 157 -2.14 -17.83 -15.11
CA SER A 157 -2.81 -16.62 -14.64
C SER A 157 -4.33 -16.71 -14.84
N LEU A 158 -5.07 -16.27 -13.82
CA LEU A 158 -6.53 -16.19 -13.85
C LEU A 158 -7.01 -15.13 -14.83
N ARG A 159 -6.32 -13.99 -14.96
CA ARG A 159 -6.59 -12.94 -15.96
C ARG A 159 -6.75 -13.52 -17.36
N THR A 160 -5.86 -14.43 -17.75
CA THR A 160 -5.93 -15.10 -19.06
C THR A 160 -7.17 -15.97 -19.22
N LEU A 161 -7.55 -16.69 -18.17
CA LEU A 161 -8.71 -17.59 -18.19
C LEU A 161 -10.04 -16.83 -18.08
N LEU A 162 -10.09 -15.76 -17.29
CA LEU A 162 -11.25 -14.88 -17.14
C LEU A 162 -11.52 -14.07 -18.40
N ALA A 163 -10.45 -13.58 -19.06
CA ALA A 163 -10.57 -12.91 -20.35
C ALA A 163 -11.02 -13.86 -21.48
N GLN A 164 -10.81 -15.17 -21.31
CA GLN A 164 -11.12 -16.18 -22.32
C GLN A 164 -11.86 -17.40 -21.71
N PRO A 165 -13.16 -17.29 -21.37
CA PRO A 165 -13.89 -18.32 -20.60
C PRO A 165 -13.91 -19.72 -21.24
N LEU A 166 -13.83 -19.80 -22.58
CA LEU A 166 -13.75 -21.08 -23.29
C LEU A 166 -12.44 -21.85 -22.99
N LEU A 167 -11.34 -21.15 -22.71
CA LEU A 167 -10.10 -21.80 -22.26
C LEU A 167 -10.32 -22.46 -20.91
N TRP A 168 -10.94 -21.74 -19.96
CA TRP A 168 -11.26 -22.28 -18.65
C TRP A 168 -12.13 -23.53 -18.73
N MET A 169 -13.25 -23.47 -19.46
CA MET A 169 -14.15 -24.61 -19.59
C MET A 169 -13.44 -25.86 -20.13
N ARG A 170 -12.55 -25.69 -21.11
CA ARG A 170 -11.77 -26.79 -21.69
C ARG A 170 -10.73 -27.32 -20.72
N LEU A 171 -9.98 -26.44 -20.05
CA LEU A 171 -8.97 -26.82 -19.06
C LEU A 171 -9.62 -27.61 -17.92
N LYS A 172 -10.73 -27.12 -17.36
CA LYS A 172 -11.53 -27.82 -16.35
C LYS A 172 -11.95 -29.21 -16.84
N ALA A 173 -12.49 -29.31 -18.05
CA ALA A 173 -12.92 -30.59 -18.59
C ALA A 173 -11.77 -31.59 -18.77
N ILE A 174 -10.58 -31.13 -19.18
CA ILE A 174 -9.37 -31.96 -19.31
C ILE A 174 -8.94 -32.49 -17.95
N VAL A 175 -8.82 -31.62 -16.95
CA VAL A 175 -8.39 -31.98 -15.60
C VAL A 175 -9.39 -32.93 -14.94
N SER A 176 -10.69 -32.64 -15.00
CA SER A 176 -11.72 -33.47 -14.37
C SER A 176 -11.92 -34.84 -15.03
N ARG A 177 -11.59 -34.99 -16.33
CA ARG A 177 -11.76 -36.26 -17.06
C ARG A 177 -10.47 -37.06 -17.20
N GLU A 178 -9.34 -36.50 -16.76
CA GLU A 178 -8.00 -37.06 -16.92
C GLU A 178 -7.66 -37.46 -18.37
N ARG A 179 -8.17 -36.69 -19.33
CA ARG A 179 -7.94 -36.92 -20.75
C ARG A 179 -8.06 -35.65 -21.58
N PHE A 180 -7.30 -35.61 -22.65
CA PHE A 180 -7.39 -34.60 -23.69
C PHE A 180 -8.24 -35.12 -24.86
N ASP A 181 -9.31 -34.38 -25.17
CA ASP A 181 -10.18 -34.62 -26.32
C ASP A 181 -9.91 -33.53 -27.38
N TRP A 182 -9.56 -33.92 -28.60
CA TRP A 182 -9.41 -32.96 -29.70
C TRP A 182 -10.77 -32.41 -30.13
N VAL A 183 -10.94 -31.10 -30.00
CA VAL A 183 -12.18 -30.40 -30.35
C VAL A 183 -11.86 -29.16 -31.19
N ALA A 184 -12.68 -28.89 -32.21
CA ALA A 184 -12.58 -27.67 -32.98
C ALA A 184 -12.80 -26.45 -32.07
N PHE A 185 -12.01 -25.39 -32.24
CA PHE A 185 -12.20 -24.13 -31.51
C PHE A 185 -13.41 -23.34 -32.02
N ASP A 186 -13.69 -23.49 -33.31
CA ASP A 186 -14.80 -22.87 -34.00
C ASP A 186 -15.72 -23.99 -34.49
N GLU A 187 -16.96 -24.04 -33.99
CA GLU A 187 -17.94 -25.05 -34.41
C GLU A 187 -18.27 -24.96 -35.91
N SER A 188 -18.06 -23.79 -36.53
CA SER A 188 -18.23 -23.62 -37.97
C SER A 188 -17.08 -24.25 -38.80
N ARG A 189 -15.97 -24.62 -38.13
CA ARG A 189 -14.78 -25.24 -38.71
C ARG A 189 -14.45 -26.54 -37.97
N PRO A 190 -15.23 -27.61 -38.20
CA PRO A 190 -14.96 -28.90 -37.57
C PRO A 190 -13.57 -29.42 -37.97
N LEU A 191 -13.01 -30.29 -37.13
CA LEU A 191 -11.75 -30.96 -37.45
C LEU A 191 -11.91 -31.76 -38.75
N PRO A 192 -10.93 -31.72 -39.66
CA PRO A 192 -11.03 -32.39 -40.95
C PRO A 192 -11.02 -33.93 -40.81
N VAL A 193 -10.58 -34.44 -39.67
CA VAL A 193 -10.50 -35.85 -39.32
C VAL A 193 -10.81 -36.06 -37.83
N SER A 194 -11.24 -37.26 -37.47
CA SER A 194 -11.39 -37.66 -36.06
C SER A 194 -10.02 -37.98 -35.47
N VAL A 195 -9.66 -37.32 -34.37
CA VAL A 195 -8.42 -37.60 -33.63
C VAL A 195 -8.77 -38.36 -32.34
N PRO A 196 -8.10 -39.49 -32.03
CA PRO A 196 -8.32 -40.19 -30.77
C PRO A 196 -7.96 -39.32 -29.55
N SER A 197 -8.65 -39.54 -28.43
CA SER A 197 -8.32 -38.89 -27.16
C SER A 197 -6.99 -39.41 -26.59
N MET A 198 -6.31 -38.57 -25.80
CA MET A 198 -5.07 -38.91 -25.09
C MET A 198 -5.31 -38.89 -23.57
N PRO A 199 -4.89 -39.91 -22.80
CA PRO A 199 -4.84 -39.81 -21.34
C PRO A 199 -3.94 -38.65 -20.88
N LEU A 200 -4.45 -37.80 -19.98
CA LEU A 200 -3.75 -36.61 -19.53
C LEU A 200 -4.07 -36.35 -18.05
N ASN A 201 -3.06 -36.45 -17.19
CA ASN A 201 -3.19 -36.13 -15.77
C ASN A 201 -2.51 -34.79 -15.51
N LEU A 202 -3.20 -33.83 -14.90
CA LEU A 202 -2.67 -32.47 -14.71
C LEU A 202 -3.16 -31.88 -13.40
N LYS A 203 -2.23 -31.33 -12.61
CA LYS A 203 -2.54 -30.42 -11.51
C LYS A 203 -2.41 -28.98 -12.01
N VAL A 204 -3.25 -28.08 -11.52
CA VAL A 204 -3.31 -26.69 -11.99
C VAL A 204 -3.21 -25.73 -10.81
N ILE A 205 -2.25 -24.80 -10.88
CA ILE A 205 -2.15 -23.67 -9.96
C ILE A 205 -2.68 -22.44 -10.70
N LEU A 206 -3.83 -21.95 -10.25
CA LEU A 206 -4.46 -20.73 -10.75
C LEU A 206 -3.93 -19.55 -9.93
N VAL A 207 -3.22 -18.63 -10.58
CA VAL A 207 -2.61 -17.48 -9.92
C VAL A 207 -3.42 -16.23 -10.24
N GLY A 208 -3.80 -15.46 -9.21
CA GLY A 208 -4.58 -14.25 -9.40
C GLY A 208 -4.40 -13.23 -8.29
N GLU A 209 -4.67 -11.97 -8.62
CA GLU A 209 -4.88 -10.95 -7.58
C GLU A 209 -6.24 -11.12 -6.89
N ARG A 210 -6.48 -10.36 -5.82
CA ARG A 210 -7.69 -10.50 -4.99
C ARG A 210 -8.97 -10.35 -5.81
N GLU A 211 -9.01 -9.40 -6.75
CA GLU A 211 -10.16 -9.18 -7.62
C GLU A 211 -10.36 -10.36 -8.59
N SER A 212 -9.32 -10.79 -9.31
CA SER A 212 -9.38 -11.96 -10.20
C SER A 212 -9.84 -13.23 -9.46
N LEU A 213 -9.38 -13.43 -8.21
CA LEU A 213 -9.81 -14.55 -7.38
C LEU A 213 -11.27 -14.44 -6.93
N ALA A 214 -11.74 -13.24 -6.59
CA ALA A 214 -13.13 -13.00 -6.24
C ALA A 214 -14.07 -13.27 -7.44
N ASP A 215 -13.73 -12.75 -8.62
CA ASP A 215 -14.49 -13.00 -9.85
C ASP A 215 -14.52 -14.51 -10.18
N PHE A 216 -13.39 -15.19 -10.03
CA PHE A 216 -13.31 -16.63 -10.24
C PHE A 216 -14.16 -17.41 -9.23
N GLN A 217 -14.15 -17.02 -7.95
CA GLN A 217 -14.96 -17.64 -6.90
C GLN A 217 -16.46 -17.47 -7.16
N GLU A 218 -16.89 -16.32 -7.67
CA GLU A 218 -18.29 -16.10 -8.06
C GLU A 218 -18.69 -17.01 -9.24
N MET A 219 -17.78 -17.19 -10.21
CA MET A 219 -18.00 -18.06 -11.38
C MET A 219 -17.98 -19.56 -11.03
N GLU A 220 -17.11 -19.99 -10.11
CA GLU A 220 -16.80 -21.39 -9.81
C GLU A 220 -16.78 -21.69 -8.29
N PRO A 221 -17.91 -21.51 -7.58
CA PRO A 221 -17.94 -21.55 -6.12
C PRO A 221 -17.58 -22.92 -5.53
N GLU A 222 -18.07 -24.03 -6.10
CA GLU A 222 -17.78 -25.37 -5.57
C GLU A 222 -16.31 -25.76 -5.78
N LEU A 223 -15.70 -25.32 -6.89
CA LEU A 223 -14.28 -25.58 -7.15
C LEU A 223 -13.41 -24.74 -6.22
N ALA A 224 -13.76 -23.46 -6.03
CA ALA A 224 -13.04 -22.58 -5.12
C ALA A 224 -13.10 -23.07 -3.67
N GLU A 225 -14.23 -23.63 -3.23
CA GLU A 225 -14.37 -24.23 -1.89
C GLU A 225 -13.49 -25.49 -1.70
N GLN A 226 -13.27 -26.27 -2.75
CA GLN A 226 -12.49 -27.52 -2.69
C GLN A 226 -11.00 -27.33 -2.97
N ALA A 227 -10.64 -26.29 -3.72
CA ALA A 227 -9.26 -25.99 -4.10
C ALA A 227 -8.42 -25.64 -2.87
N ILE A 228 -7.15 -26.04 -2.91
CA ILE A 228 -6.19 -25.57 -1.91
C ILE A 228 -5.98 -24.08 -2.14
N TYR A 229 -6.07 -23.26 -1.09
CA TYR A 229 -5.83 -21.83 -1.15
C TYR A 229 -4.57 -21.44 -0.38
N SER A 230 -3.74 -20.57 -0.97
CA SER A 230 -2.67 -19.89 -0.24
C SER A 230 -2.33 -18.55 -0.88
N GLU A 231 -1.58 -17.73 -0.18
CA GLU A 231 -1.15 -16.41 -0.63
C GLU A 231 0.37 -16.32 -0.67
N PHE A 232 0.88 -15.57 -1.63
CA PHE A 232 2.23 -15.01 -1.53
C PHE A 232 2.17 -13.82 -0.55
N GLU A 233 2.93 -13.93 0.53
CA GLU A 233 3.06 -12.90 1.55
C GLU A 233 4.08 -11.85 1.07
N ASP A 234 3.62 -10.63 0.80
CA ASP A 234 4.42 -9.59 0.14
C ASP A 234 5.50 -8.95 1.05
N HIS A 235 5.50 -9.29 2.34
CA HIS A 235 6.33 -8.65 3.37
C HIS A 235 6.91 -9.66 4.35
N LEU A 236 8.07 -9.34 4.92
CA LEU A 236 8.73 -10.08 6.00
C LEU A 236 8.87 -9.18 7.22
N GLN A 237 8.45 -9.69 8.38
CA GLN A 237 8.66 -9.04 9.68
C GLN A 237 10.08 -9.31 10.17
N ILE A 238 10.81 -8.26 10.54
CA ILE A 238 12.18 -8.31 11.03
C ILE A 238 12.16 -8.25 12.56
N VAL A 239 12.06 -9.42 13.18
CA VAL A 239 11.99 -9.55 14.65
C VAL A 239 13.36 -9.78 15.28
N ASP A 240 14.34 -10.22 14.50
CA ASP A 240 15.70 -10.56 14.95
C ASP A 240 16.72 -10.59 13.79
N ALA A 241 17.96 -10.94 14.14
CA ALA A 241 19.07 -11.11 13.20
C ALA A 241 18.88 -12.25 12.18
N GLU A 242 18.13 -13.29 12.54
CA GLU A 242 17.85 -14.41 11.63
C GLU A 242 16.90 -13.95 10.51
N ALA A 243 15.83 -13.23 10.87
CA ALA A 243 14.90 -12.61 9.92
C ALA A 243 15.59 -11.60 9.00
N MET A 244 16.50 -10.77 9.53
CA MET A 244 17.30 -9.86 8.70
C MET A 244 18.21 -10.60 7.71
N THR A 245 18.89 -11.66 8.18
CA THR A 245 19.75 -12.49 7.34
C THR A 245 18.95 -13.14 6.21
N LEU A 246 17.76 -13.66 6.53
CA LEU A 246 16.85 -14.25 5.57
C LEU A 246 16.42 -13.24 4.49
N TRP A 247 16.10 -12.00 4.90
CA TRP A 247 15.77 -10.93 3.95
C TRP A 247 16.95 -10.58 3.03
N CYS A 248 18.16 -10.45 3.57
CA CYS A 248 19.36 -10.18 2.76
C CYS A 248 19.64 -11.30 1.74
N GLN A 249 19.45 -12.56 2.15
CA GLN A 249 19.55 -13.71 1.24
C GLN A 249 18.47 -13.67 0.16
N TRP A 250 17.22 -13.32 0.52
CA TRP A 250 16.12 -13.15 -0.44
C TRP A 250 16.42 -12.09 -1.49
N VAL A 251 16.84 -10.90 -1.06
CA VAL A 251 17.25 -9.81 -1.96
C VAL A 251 18.37 -10.27 -2.90
N THR A 252 19.39 -10.94 -2.36
CA THR A 252 20.52 -11.44 -3.14
C THR A 252 20.09 -12.50 -4.16
N ARG A 253 19.20 -13.43 -3.77
CA ARG A 253 18.61 -14.45 -4.65
C ARG A 253 17.90 -13.81 -5.85
N ILE A 254 17.06 -12.81 -5.60
CA ILE A 254 16.30 -12.12 -6.66
C ILE A 254 17.25 -11.37 -7.60
N ALA A 255 18.24 -10.65 -7.06
CA ALA A 255 19.23 -9.95 -7.88
C ALA A 255 20.01 -10.93 -8.78
N LEU A 256 20.55 -12.01 -8.22
CA LEU A 256 21.31 -13.00 -8.98
C LEU A 256 20.47 -13.75 -10.02
N ARG A 257 19.22 -14.10 -9.69
CA ARG A 257 18.29 -14.74 -10.64
C ARG A 257 18.07 -13.88 -11.88
N ASP A 258 17.97 -12.56 -11.70
CA ASP A 258 17.77 -11.60 -12.79
C ASP A 258 19.09 -11.13 -13.44
N ASN A 259 20.24 -11.75 -13.08
CA ASN A 259 21.60 -11.36 -13.52
C ASN A 259 21.94 -9.89 -13.20
N LEU A 260 21.54 -9.43 -12.01
CA LEU A 260 21.80 -8.08 -11.50
C LEU A 260 22.91 -8.10 -10.44
N PRO A 261 23.68 -7.00 -10.29
CA PRO A 261 24.69 -6.90 -9.25
C PRO A 261 24.01 -6.88 -7.86
N PRO A 262 24.30 -7.84 -6.97
CA PRO A 262 23.76 -7.83 -5.60
C PRO A 262 24.32 -6.66 -4.77
N PRO A 263 23.69 -6.32 -3.64
CA PRO A 263 24.15 -5.26 -2.76
C PRO A 263 25.57 -5.50 -2.22
N ALA A 264 26.40 -4.46 -2.23
CA ALA A 264 27.61 -4.41 -1.42
C ALA A 264 27.26 -4.11 0.06
N PRO A 265 28.17 -4.36 1.02
CA PRO A 265 27.90 -4.17 2.45
C PRO A 265 27.37 -2.77 2.82
N ASP A 266 27.87 -1.73 2.16
CA ASP A 266 27.48 -0.32 2.35
C ASP A 266 26.13 0.04 1.72
N ALA A 267 25.57 -0.81 0.85
CA ALA A 267 24.28 -0.58 0.20
C ALA A 267 23.08 -1.01 1.05
N TRP A 268 23.27 -1.92 2.01
CA TRP A 268 22.18 -2.43 2.85
C TRP A 268 21.44 -1.34 3.64
N PRO A 269 22.10 -0.40 4.34
CA PRO A 269 21.40 0.68 5.04
C PRO A 269 20.56 1.56 4.11
N VAL A 270 21.05 1.81 2.89
CA VAL A 270 20.34 2.61 1.87
C VAL A 270 19.11 1.86 1.38
N LEU A 271 19.27 0.56 1.08
CA LEU A 271 18.17 -0.28 0.62
C LEU A 271 17.10 -0.47 1.69
N ILE A 272 17.49 -0.67 2.96
CA ILE A 272 16.55 -0.82 4.08
C ILE A 272 15.74 0.46 4.29
N ARG A 273 16.36 1.65 4.17
CA ARG A 273 15.62 2.91 4.23
C ARG A 273 14.56 3.00 3.14
N GLU A 274 14.91 2.70 1.88
CA GLU A 274 13.94 2.69 0.76
C GLU A 274 12.87 1.58 0.92
N ALA A 275 13.26 0.41 1.46
CA ALA A 275 12.35 -0.69 1.76
C ALA A 275 11.31 -0.31 2.80
N VAL A 276 11.72 0.32 3.91
CA VAL A 276 10.82 0.80 4.96
C VAL A 276 9.92 1.93 4.45
N ARG A 277 10.42 2.80 3.55
CA ARG A 277 9.56 3.79 2.89
C ARG A 277 8.49 3.13 2.02
N TYR A 278 8.85 2.03 1.34
CA TYR A 278 7.93 1.29 0.49
C TYR A 278 6.87 0.52 1.30
N THR A 279 7.24 -0.09 2.42
CA THR A 279 6.31 -0.84 3.28
C THR A 279 5.54 0.05 4.25
N GLY A 280 6.11 1.21 4.59
CA GLY A 280 5.56 2.15 5.57
C GLY A 280 5.81 1.74 7.02
N GLU A 281 6.65 0.75 7.32
CA GLU A 281 6.90 0.28 8.70
C GLU A 281 8.36 -0.18 8.89
N GLN A 282 9.03 0.29 9.95
CA GLN A 282 10.47 0.09 10.21
C GLN A 282 10.87 -1.38 10.34
N ASP A 283 10.02 -2.21 10.93
CA ASP A 283 10.28 -3.63 11.18
C ASP A 283 9.71 -4.54 10.09
N THR A 284 9.25 -3.98 8.96
CA THR A 284 8.64 -4.73 7.87
C THR A 284 9.35 -4.46 6.55
N LEU A 285 9.93 -5.48 5.93
CA LEU A 285 10.66 -5.36 4.67
C LEU A 285 9.95 -6.10 3.52
N PRO A 286 10.04 -5.63 2.26
CA PRO A 286 9.30 -6.20 1.15
C PRO A 286 9.94 -7.48 0.63
N LEU A 287 9.11 -8.45 0.24
CA LEU A 287 9.50 -9.66 -0.48
C LEU A 287 9.19 -9.59 -1.98
N CYS A 288 8.52 -8.52 -2.44
CA CYS A 288 8.15 -8.31 -3.84
C CYS A 288 9.37 -8.37 -4.78
N PRO A 289 9.49 -9.41 -5.64
CA PRO A 289 10.64 -9.57 -6.53
C PRO A 289 10.75 -8.46 -7.58
N LEU A 290 9.63 -7.88 -8.00
CA LEU A 290 9.61 -6.79 -8.98
C LEU A 290 10.18 -5.50 -8.39
N TRP A 291 9.80 -5.19 -7.14
CA TRP A 291 10.32 -4.02 -6.42
C TRP A 291 11.82 -4.16 -6.17
N ILE A 292 12.28 -5.33 -5.70
CA ILE A 292 13.70 -5.62 -5.46
C ILE A 292 14.49 -5.47 -6.77
N ALA A 293 14.06 -6.18 -7.83
CA ALA A 293 14.75 -6.16 -9.11
C ALA A 293 14.81 -4.76 -9.73
N ARG A 294 13.78 -3.92 -9.54
CA ARG A 294 13.78 -2.54 -10.04
C ARG A 294 14.93 -1.72 -9.46
N GLN A 295 15.24 -1.85 -8.16
CA GLN A 295 16.32 -1.09 -7.52
C GLN A 295 17.67 -1.36 -8.20
N PHE A 296 17.96 -2.63 -8.47
CA PHE A 296 19.23 -3.04 -9.07
C PHE A 296 19.24 -2.93 -10.59
N LYS A 297 18.10 -3.07 -11.28
CA LYS A 297 17.99 -2.83 -12.74
C LYS A 297 18.33 -1.38 -13.09
N GLU A 298 17.84 -0.44 -12.30
CA GLU A 298 18.14 0.97 -12.49
C GLU A 298 19.60 1.28 -12.12
N ALA A 299 20.15 0.65 -11.07
CA ALA A 299 21.54 0.85 -10.62
C ALA A 299 22.63 0.18 -11.46
N ALA A 300 22.33 -0.98 -12.07
CA ALA A 300 23.30 -1.80 -12.79
C ALA A 300 24.15 -1.06 -13.83
N PRO A 301 23.62 -0.11 -14.64
CA PRO A 301 24.44 0.62 -15.62
C PRO A 301 25.53 1.50 -15.01
N LEU A 302 25.46 1.80 -13.72
CA LEU A 302 26.45 2.63 -13.00
C LEU A 302 27.38 1.80 -12.12
N CYS A 303 27.15 0.49 -11.98
CA CYS A 303 28.02 -0.39 -11.22
C CYS A 303 29.32 -0.65 -12.01
N GLU A 304 30.47 -0.36 -11.40
CA GLU A 304 31.78 -0.63 -12.02
C GLU A 304 32.28 -2.07 -11.76
N GLY A 305 31.61 -2.83 -10.87
CA GLY A 305 31.99 -4.18 -10.46
C GLY A 305 30.80 -5.14 -10.38
N GLU A 306 31.02 -6.29 -9.73
CA GLU A 306 30.00 -7.34 -9.58
C GLU A 306 28.93 -7.03 -8.53
N THR A 307 29.10 -5.98 -7.73
CA THR A 307 28.16 -5.56 -6.68
C THR A 307 27.72 -4.10 -6.85
N CYS A 308 26.57 -3.77 -6.26
CA CYS A 308 26.02 -2.42 -6.21
C CYS A 308 26.40 -1.74 -4.89
N SER A 309 27.21 -0.67 -4.94
CA SER A 309 27.58 0.12 -3.77
C SER A 309 26.45 1.00 -3.25
N GLY A 310 26.56 1.46 -2.00
CA GLY A 310 25.60 2.37 -1.39
C GLY A 310 25.54 3.73 -2.07
N ASP A 311 26.68 4.22 -2.57
CA ASP A 311 26.77 5.47 -3.33
C ASP A 311 26.00 5.39 -4.67
N VAL A 312 26.16 4.28 -5.39
CA VAL A 312 25.45 4.06 -6.66
C VAL A 312 23.94 3.95 -6.43
N LEU A 313 23.53 3.19 -5.42
CA LEU A 313 22.11 3.05 -5.07
C LEU A 313 21.51 4.40 -4.66
N SER A 314 22.18 5.15 -3.78
CA SER A 314 21.73 6.47 -3.33
C SER A 314 21.60 7.46 -4.49
N LEU A 315 22.60 7.49 -5.38
CA LEU A 315 22.58 8.33 -6.58
C LEU A 315 21.39 7.99 -7.49
N MET A 316 21.07 6.72 -7.66
CA MET A 316 19.96 6.30 -8.51
C MET A 316 18.60 6.59 -7.90
N LEU A 317 18.45 6.44 -6.59
CA LEU A 317 17.24 6.86 -5.88
C LEU A 317 17.01 8.37 -6.03
N ALA A 318 18.05 9.19 -5.83
CA ALA A 318 17.98 10.64 -6.04
C ALA A 318 17.63 11.01 -7.50
N ARG A 319 18.20 10.32 -8.50
CA ARG A 319 17.86 10.53 -9.91
C ARG A 319 16.44 10.12 -10.26
N ARG A 320 15.93 9.05 -9.64
CA ARG A 320 14.53 8.63 -9.78
C ARG A 320 13.60 9.70 -9.22
N GLU A 321 13.86 10.15 -8.01
CA GLU A 321 13.10 11.21 -7.36
C GLU A 321 13.08 12.49 -8.20
N TRP A 322 14.23 12.95 -8.69
CA TRP A 322 14.31 14.12 -9.56
C TRP A 322 13.48 13.96 -10.85
N ARG A 323 13.53 12.78 -11.49
CA ARG A 323 12.75 12.51 -12.71
C ARG A 323 11.24 12.52 -12.44
N GLU A 324 10.84 12.10 -11.26
CA GLU A 324 9.44 12.02 -10.79
C GLU A 324 9.02 13.31 -10.05
N GLY A 325 9.88 14.34 -9.98
CA GLY A 325 9.71 15.51 -9.12
C GLY A 325 8.95 16.70 -9.72
N PHE A 326 8.64 16.70 -11.02
CA PHE A 326 8.08 17.88 -11.70
C PHE A 326 6.78 18.40 -11.06
N LEU A 327 5.82 17.54 -10.75
CA LEU A 327 4.54 17.94 -10.14
C LEU A 327 4.71 18.43 -8.68
N PRO A 328 5.40 17.69 -7.79
CA PRO A 328 5.73 18.18 -6.46
C PRO A 328 6.44 19.54 -6.47
N GLU A 329 7.44 19.72 -7.32
CA GLU A 329 8.20 20.98 -7.44
C GLU A 329 7.31 22.14 -7.88
N ARG A 330 6.37 21.92 -8.82
CA ARG A 330 5.41 22.94 -9.24
C ARG A 330 4.47 23.38 -8.12
N MET A 331 3.97 22.44 -7.33
CA MET A 331 3.13 22.75 -6.19
C MET A 331 3.90 23.51 -5.10
N GLN A 332 5.15 23.13 -4.84
CA GLN A 332 6.04 23.89 -3.95
C GLN A 332 6.26 25.32 -4.46
N ASP A 333 6.50 25.49 -5.77
CA ASP A 333 6.63 26.81 -6.40
C ASP A 333 5.39 27.68 -6.16
N GLU A 334 4.18 27.11 -6.27
CA GLU A 334 2.92 27.83 -6.02
C GLU A 334 2.81 28.31 -4.56
N ILE A 335 3.26 27.52 -3.58
CA ILE A 335 3.31 27.92 -2.16
C ILE A 335 4.38 29.00 -1.93
N LEU A 336 5.56 28.86 -2.55
CA LEU A 336 6.67 29.80 -2.40
C LEU A 336 6.39 31.15 -3.07
N GLN A 337 5.60 31.15 -4.15
CA GLN A 337 5.15 32.35 -4.86
C GLN A 337 3.87 32.96 -4.24
N GLU A 338 3.43 32.48 -3.08
CA GLU A 338 2.24 32.95 -2.37
C GLU A 338 0.93 32.82 -3.20
N GLN A 339 0.90 31.91 -4.17
CA GLN A 339 -0.32 31.55 -4.89
C GLN A 339 -1.19 30.62 -4.04
N ILE A 340 -0.55 29.70 -3.30
CA ILE A 340 -1.16 28.91 -2.23
C ILE A 340 -0.65 29.47 -0.89
N LEU A 341 -1.57 29.90 -0.04
CA LEU A 341 -1.23 30.59 1.21
C LEU A 341 -1.04 29.59 2.35
N ILE A 342 0.23 29.25 2.59
CA ILE A 342 0.68 28.47 3.75
C ILE A 342 1.66 29.30 4.56
N GLU A 343 1.30 29.66 5.78
CA GLU A 343 2.19 30.34 6.72
C GLU A 343 3.15 29.34 7.38
N THR A 344 4.45 29.67 7.44
CA THR A 344 5.48 28.87 8.16
C THR A 344 6.07 29.62 9.35
N GLU A 345 5.55 30.81 9.64
CA GLU A 345 5.95 31.68 10.74
C GLU A 345 4.76 32.49 11.26
N GLY A 346 4.90 33.00 12.47
CA GLY A 346 3.87 33.84 13.10
C GLY A 346 2.73 33.03 13.73
N GLU A 347 1.62 33.72 13.96
CA GLU A 347 0.53 33.26 14.83
C GLU A 347 -0.83 33.71 14.26
N ARG A 348 -1.82 32.81 14.29
CA ARG A 348 -3.18 33.05 13.76
C ARG A 348 -4.24 32.34 14.59
N VAL A 349 -5.32 33.05 14.95
CA VAL A 349 -6.47 32.44 15.63
C VAL A 349 -7.27 31.63 14.63
N GLY A 350 -7.61 30.40 15.00
CA GLY A 350 -8.48 29.52 14.21
C GLY A 350 -7.87 29.08 12.87
N GLN A 351 -6.55 29.15 12.69
CA GLN A 351 -5.89 28.67 11.46
C GLN A 351 -4.75 27.73 11.81
N ILE A 352 -4.62 26.63 11.09
CA ILE A 352 -3.60 25.62 11.34
C ILE A 352 -3.09 24.99 10.05
N ASN A 353 -1.82 24.59 10.06
CA ASN A 353 -1.22 23.79 9.00
C ASN A 353 -1.51 22.31 9.26
N ALA A 354 -2.46 21.75 8.51
CA ALA A 354 -2.65 20.31 8.40
C ALA A 354 -1.73 19.74 7.31
N LEU A 355 -1.57 18.42 7.28
CA LEU A 355 -0.77 17.74 6.25
C LEU A 355 -1.61 16.68 5.53
N SER A 356 -1.61 16.74 4.21
CA SER A 356 -2.29 15.81 3.31
C SER A 356 -1.29 15.07 2.44
N VAL A 357 -1.76 14.02 1.77
CA VAL A 357 -1.00 13.25 0.78
C VAL A 357 -1.80 13.30 -0.50
N ILE A 358 -1.14 13.69 -1.59
CA ILE A 358 -1.77 13.76 -2.89
C ILE A 358 -1.28 12.61 -3.75
N GLU A 359 -2.23 11.89 -4.32
CA GLU A 359 -2.01 10.90 -5.35
C GLU A 359 -2.59 11.40 -6.67
N PHE A 360 -1.74 11.62 -7.66
CA PHE A 360 -2.17 11.99 -9.00
C PHE A 360 -2.32 10.74 -9.86
N PRO A 361 -3.50 10.48 -10.45
CA PRO A 361 -3.68 9.37 -11.38
C PRO A 361 -2.63 9.38 -12.50
N GLY A 362 -1.91 8.28 -12.66
CA GLY A 362 -0.83 8.15 -13.63
C GLY A 362 0.54 8.66 -13.15
N HIS A 363 0.64 9.25 -11.97
CA HIS A 363 1.90 9.58 -11.32
C HIS A 363 2.39 8.40 -10.46
N PRO A 364 3.69 8.05 -10.47
CA PRO A 364 4.17 6.82 -9.81
C PRO A 364 4.33 6.93 -8.29
N ARG A 365 4.23 8.13 -7.72
CA ARG A 365 4.44 8.40 -6.29
C ARG A 365 3.43 9.40 -5.77
N ALA A 366 2.98 9.18 -4.53
CA ALA A 366 2.31 10.20 -3.76
C ALA A 366 3.33 11.24 -3.25
N PHE A 367 2.86 12.42 -2.89
CA PHE A 367 3.67 13.44 -2.23
C PHE A 367 2.84 14.22 -1.21
N GLY A 368 3.51 14.71 -0.17
CA GLY A 368 2.84 15.43 0.90
C GLY A 368 2.69 16.91 0.58
N GLU A 369 1.59 17.48 1.07
CA GLU A 369 1.30 18.91 0.95
C GLU A 369 0.84 19.46 2.31
N PRO A 370 1.36 20.61 2.74
CA PRO A 370 0.73 21.34 3.82
C PRO A 370 -0.55 22.02 3.33
N SER A 371 -1.64 21.80 4.05
CA SER A 371 -2.94 22.39 3.75
C SER A 371 -3.37 23.28 4.90
N ARG A 372 -3.78 24.52 4.61
CA ARG A 372 -4.26 25.44 5.64
C ARG A 372 -5.73 25.15 5.94
N ILE A 373 -6.02 24.81 7.19
CA ILE A 373 -7.38 24.68 7.69
C ILE A 373 -7.73 25.94 8.47
N SER A 374 -8.91 26.51 8.22
CA SER A 374 -9.43 27.63 8.99
C SER A 374 -10.74 27.26 9.69
N CYS A 375 -10.93 27.81 10.88
CA CYS A 375 -12.13 27.68 11.68
C CYS A 375 -12.55 29.05 12.22
N VAL A 376 -13.81 29.41 11.98
CA VAL A 376 -14.43 30.63 12.51
C VAL A 376 -15.57 30.23 13.42
N VAL A 377 -15.64 30.85 14.60
CA VAL A 377 -16.67 30.56 15.60
C VAL A 377 -17.45 31.82 15.97
N HIS A 378 -18.77 31.67 16.02
CA HIS A 378 -19.71 32.67 16.51
C HIS A 378 -20.56 32.05 17.62
N ILE A 379 -20.78 32.77 18.72
CA ILE A 379 -21.72 32.30 19.76
C ILE A 379 -23.16 32.39 19.18
N GLY A 380 -23.97 31.35 19.36
CA GLY A 380 -25.32 31.30 18.77
C GLY A 380 -25.84 29.90 18.47
N ASP A 381 -26.55 29.77 17.36
CA ASP A 381 -27.59 28.77 17.04
C ASP A 381 -27.16 27.28 16.95
N GLY A 382 -25.95 26.91 17.38
CA GLY A 382 -25.51 25.52 17.48
C GLY A 382 -25.18 24.82 16.17
N GLU A 383 -24.94 25.56 15.08
CA GLU A 383 -24.61 24.97 13.78
C GLU A 383 -23.13 24.63 13.65
N PHE A 384 -22.83 23.38 13.32
CA PHE A 384 -21.50 22.96 12.93
C PHE A 384 -21.42 22.84 11.40
N ASN A 385 -20.70 23.75 10.76
CA ASN A 385 -20.61 23.88 9.31
C ASN A 385 -19.26 23.38 8.80
N ASP A 386 -19.28 22.22 8.17
CA ASP A 386 -18.19 21.69 7.35
C ASP A 386 -18.40 22.18 5.91
N ILE A 387 -17.53 23.07 5.43
CA ILE A 387 -17.67 23.70 4.11
C ILE A 387 -17.45 22.68 2.99
N GLU A 388 -16.46 21.79 3.14
CA GLU A 388 -16.10 20.77 2.15
C GLU A 388 -17.26 19.81 1.97
N ARG A 389 -17.88 19.35 3.06
CA ARG A 389 -19.07 18.49 2.98
C ARG A 389 -20.26 19.21 2.36
N LYS A 390 -20.51 20.47 2.71
CA LYS A 390 -21.62 21.26 2.14
C LYS A 390 -21.40 21.58 0.66
N ALA A 391 -20.16 21.67 0.21
CA ALA A 391 -19.78 21.89 -1.19
C ALA A 391 -19.67 20.60 -2.00
N GLU A 392 -20.01 19.44 -1.42
CA GLU A 392 -19.86 18.11 -2.06
C GLU A 392 -18.41 17.75 -2.42
N LEU A 393 -17.44 18.37 -1.74
CA LEU A 393 -16.01 18.04 -1.83
C LEU A 393 -15.55 17.10 -0.70
N GLY A 394 -16.32 17.01 0.40
CA GLY A 394 -16.00 16.17 1.56
C GLY A 394 -16.56 14.74 1.45
N GLY A 395 -15.68 13.75 1.52
CA GLY A 395 -16.02 12.32 1.51
C GLY A 395 -16.69 11.83 2.80
N ASN A 396 -17.00 10.52 2.86
CA ASN A 396 -17.74 9.95 3.99
C ASN A 396 -16.87 9.75 5.23
N ILE A 397 -15.56 9.49 5.05
CA ILE A 397 -14.63 9.33 6.18
C ILE A 397 -14.37 10.70 6.81
N HIS A 398 -14.21 11.72 5.98
CA HIS A 398 -14.13 13.12 6.43
C HIS A 398 -15.34 13.52 7.28
N ALA A 399 -16.56 13.32 6.77
CA ALA A 399 -17.79 13.65 7.50
C ALA A 399 -17.91 12.91 8.85
N LYS A 400 -17.41 11.67 8.94
CA LYS A 400 -17.33 10.93 10.20
C LYS A 400 -16.36 11.58 11.19
N GLY A 401 -15.20 12.04 10.72
CA GLY A 401 -14.23 12.78 11.53
C GLY A 401 -14.85 14.02 12.18
N MET A 402 -15.63 14.79 11.42
CA MET A 402 -16.36 15.96 11.94
C MET A 402 -17.30 15.61 13.10
N MET A 403 -18.06 14.53 12.97
CA MET A 403 -18.97 14.05 14.02
C MET A 403 -18.22 13.60 15.27
N ILE A 404 -17.04 13.00 15.12
CA ILE A 404 -16.19 12.58 16.23
C ILE A 404 -15.68 13.79 17.01
N MET A 405 -15.16 14.80 16.32
CA MET A 405 -14.71 16.05 16.96
C MET A 405 -15.83 16.78 17.70
N GLN A 406 -17.01 16.84 17.08
CA GLN A 406 -18.19 17.43 17.71
C GLN A 406 -18.55 16.67 19.00
N ALA A 407 -18.55 15.33 18.97
CA ALA A 407 -18.83 14.51 20.15
C ALA A 407 -17.79 14.71 21.26
N PHE A 408 -16.50 14.77 20.92
CA PHE A 408 -15.41 15.07 21.85
C PHE A 408 -15.66 16.40 22.57
N LEU A 409 -15.88 17.49 21.83
CA LEU A 409 -16.09 18.81 22.42
C LEU A 409 -17.34 18.88 23.29
N MET A 410 -18.44 18.26 22.87
CA MET A 410 -19.67 18.22 23.66
C MET A 410 -19.46 17.50 24.99
N SER A 411 -18.72 16.38 24.97
CA SER A 411 -18.38 15.60 26.16
C SER A 411 -17.48 16.40 27.10
N GLU A 412 -16.38 16.96 26.59
CA GLU A 412 -15.39 17.66 27.40
C GLU A 412 -15.93 18.96 28.01
N LEU A 413 -16.74 19.71 27.26
CA LEU A 413 -17.37 20.94 27.76
C LEU A 413 -18.59 20.66 28.65
N GLN A 414 -18.96 19.39 28.86
CA GLN A 414 -20.09 18.95 29.69
C GLN A 414 -21.40 19.65 29.30
N LEU A 415 -21.65 19.77 27.99
CA LEU A 415 -22.82 20.46 27.48
C LEU A 415 -24.07 19.57 27.63
N GLU A 416 -24.97 19.94 28.55
CA GLU A 416 -26.26 19.25 28.75
C GLU A 416 -27.35 19.66 27.73
N GLN A 417 -27.11 20.71 26.93
CA GLN A 417 -28.04 21.29 25.96
C GLN A 417 -27.40 21.44 24.57
N GLN A 418 -28.12 22.02 23.60
CA GLN A 418 -27.59 22.33 22.28
C GLN A 418 -26.29 23.16 22.37
N ILE A 419 -25.39 22.95 21.40
CA ILE A 419 -24.10 23.64 21.33
C ILE A 419 -24.34 25.15 21.35
N PRO A 420 -23.72 25.92 22.27
CA PRO A 420 -23.99 27.35 22.42
C PRO A 420 -23.24 28.21 21.40
N PHE A 421 -22.69 27.60 20.36
CA PHE A 421 -21.89 28.26 19.33
C PHE A 421 -22.13 27.61 17.98
N SER A 422 -21.92 28.40 16.93
CA SER A 422 -21.79 27.90 15.56
C SER A 422 -20.33 27.99 15.13
N ALA A 423 -19.86 26.94 14.47
CA ALA A 423 -18.50 26.85 13.94
C ALA A 423 -18.56 26.64 12.42
N SER A 424 -17.66 27.26 11.68
CA SER A 424 -17.46 27.02 10.25
C SER A 424 -16.01 26.61 10.04
N LEU A 425 -15.79 25.43 9.49
CA LEU A 425 -14.47 24.89 9.18
C LEU A 425 -14.30 24.74 7.67
N THR A 426 -13.09 25.04 7.18
CA THR A 426 -12.73 24.86 5.76
C THR A 426 -11.25 24.54 5.56
N PHE A 427 -10.97 23.75 4.54
CA PHE A 427 -9.68 23.60 3.89
C PHE A 427 -9.51 24.72 2.86
N GLU A 428 -8.70 25.70 3.21
CA GLU A 428 -8.47 26.87 2.37
C GLU A 428 -7.77 26.49 1.07
N GLN A 429 -8.26 27.03 -0.05
CA GLN A 429 -7.71 26.80 -1.39
C GLN A 429 -7.66 25.32 -1.81
N SER A 430 -8.49 24.46 -1.19
CA SER A 430 -8.73 23.08 -1.65
C SER A 430 -9.83 23.05 -2.71
N TYR A 431 -9.51 22.51 -3.88
CA TYR A 431 -10.45 22.39 -5.01
C TYR A 431 -10.69 20.94 -5.47
N SER A 432 -10.01 19.99 -4.83
CA SER A 432 -10.21 18.55 -5.05
C SER A 432 -11.07 17.97 -3.94
N GLU A 433 -11.51 16.73 -4.14
CA GLU A 433 -12.15 15.96 -3.08
C GLU A 433 -11.19 15.79 -1.89
N VAL A 434 -11.75 15.93 -0.68
CA VAL A 434 -11.07 15.70 0.60
C VAL A 434 -11.75 14.52 1.26
N ASP A 435 -11.02 13.42 1.46
CA ASP A 435 -11.51 12.27 2.21
C ASP A 435 -10.42 11.68 3.11
N GLY A 436 -10.86 10.92 4.12
CA GLY A 436 -10.04 10.45 5.23
C GLY A 436 -10.24 11.24 6.52
N ASP A 437 -9.65 10.78 7.61
CA ASP A 437 -9.77 11.38 8.95
C ASP A 437 -8.44 11.95 9.47
N SER A 438 -7.40 11.96 8.63
CA SER A 438 -6.02 12.27 9.01
C SER A 438 -5.74 13.75 9.35
N ALA A 439 -6.73 14.62 9.15
CA ALA A 439 -6.71 16.03 9.51
C ALA A 439 -7.55 16.35 10.76
N SER A 440 -8.33 15.40 11.28
CA SER A 440 -9.29 15.66 12.37
C SER A 440 -8.63 16.18 13.65
N MET A 441 -7.41 15.77 13.97
CA MET A 441 -6.67 16.38 15.09
C MET A 441 -6.34 17.86 14.83
N ALA A 442 -5.98 18.22 13.59
CA ALA A 442 -5.69 19.60 13.20
C ALA A 442 -6.95 20.47 13.28
N GLU A 443 -8.05 19.99 12.70
CA GLU A 443 -9.37 20.62 12.70
C GLU A 443 -9.86 20.90 14.13
N LEU A 444 -9.72 19.93 15.02
CA LEU A 444 -10.06 20.08 16.43
C LEU A 444 -9.22 21.16 17.11
N CYS A 445 -7.91 21.20 16.86
CA CYS A 445 -7.04 22.26 17.37
C CYS A 445 -7.41 23.65 16.83
N ALA A 446 -7.75 23.77 15.54
CA ALA A 446 -8.20 25.03 14.94
C ALA A 446 -9.54 25.49 15.56
N LEU A 447 -10.46 24.56 15.80
CA LEU A 447 -11.73 24.86 16.47
C LEU A 447 -11.52 25.29 17.94
N ILE A 448 -10.68 24.59 18.69
CA ILE A 448 -10.32 24.97 20.07
C ILE A 448 -9.68 26.36 20.10
N SER A 449 -8.77 26.65 19.16
CA SER A 449 -8.18 27.98 18.98
C SER A 449 -9.25 29.05 18.74
N ALA A 450 -10.16 28.79 17.80
CA ALA A 450 -11.23 29.73 17.45
C ALA A 450 -12.21 29.96 18.60
N LEU A 451 -12.53 28.92 19.38
CA LEU A 451 -13.37 28.99 20.58
C LEU A 451 -12.68 29.79 21.69
N ALA A 452 -11.40 29.52 21.97
CA ALA A 452 -10.63 30.18 23.02
C ALA A 452 -10.17 31.60 22.62
N ASN A 453 -10.22 31.94 21.33
CA ASN A 453 -9.60 33.15 20.77
C ASN A 453 -8.10 33.25 21.07
N VAL A 454 -7.40 32.11 20.99
CA VAL A 454 -5.96 31.98 21.26
C VAL A 454 -5.26 31.62 19.96
N PRO A 455 -4.19 32.31 19.56
CA PRO A 455 -3.54 32.04 18.27
C PRO A 455 -2.80 30.70 18.25
N VAL A 456 -2.84 30.03 17.09
CA VAL A 456 -2.03 28.87 16.73
C VAL A 456 -0.69 29.33 16.16
N ASN A 457 0.40 28.74 16.64
CA ASN A 457 1.75 28.89 16.12
C ASN A 457 1.89 28.27 14.71
N GLN A 458 2.09 29.10 13.69
CA GLN A 458 2.18 28.68 12.29
C GLN A 458 3.53 28.06 11.91
N ASN A 459 4.51 28.06 12.82
CA ASN A 459 5.77 27.32 12.60
C ASN A 459 5.54 25.79 12.65
N ILE A 460 4.41 25.34 13.20
CA ILE A 460 4.14 23.93 13.47
C ILE A 460 3.00 23.45 12.58
N ALA A 461 3.23 22.34 11.87
CA ALA A 461 2.17 21.59 11.22
C ALA A 461 1.78 20.37 12.05
N ILE A 462 0.62 19.79 11.75
CA ILE A 462 0.10 18.64 12.49
C ILE A 462 -0.63 17.68 11.55
N THR A 463 -0.48 16.39 11.81
CA THR A 463 -1.33 15.36 11.21
C THR A 463 -1.70 14.33 12.27
N GLY A 464 -2.87 13.72 12.12
CA GLY A 464 -3.36 12.69 13.01
C GLY A 464 -4.88 12.63 12.96
N SER A 465 -5.39 11.42 13.17
CA SER A 465 -6.81 11.21 13.44
C SER A 465 -7.06 11.35 14.94
N VAL A 466 -8.29 11.66 15.35
CA VAL A 466 -8.69 11.75 16.76
C VAL A 466 -9.95 10.93 17.00
N ASP A 467 -10.00 10.19 18.10
CA ASP A 467 -11.22 9.50 18.54
C ASP A 467 -12.14 10.39 19.41
N GLN A 468 -13.31 9.88 19.79
CA GLN A 468 -14.27 10.64 20.61
C GLN A 468 -13.78 10.98 22.01
N PHE A 469 -12.64 10.41 22.43
CA PHE A 469 -12.02 10.62 23.74
C PHE A 469 -10.73 11.45 23.64
N GLY A 470 -10.39 11.97 22.46
CA GLY A 470 -9.21 12.82 22.26
C GLY A 470 -7.93 12.06 21.91
N ARG A 471 -7.96 10.73 21.81
CA ARG A 471 -6.74 9.94 21.55
C ARG A 471 -6.29 10.13 20.11
N ALA A 472 -4.99 10.36 19.93
CA ALA A 472 -4.37 10.47 18.62
C ALA A 472 -4.28 9.08 17.96
N GLN A 473 -4.72 8.99 16.71
CA GLN A 473 -4.78 7.76 15.93
C GLN A 473 -3.85 7.81 14.71
N PRO A 474 -3.26 6.67 14.32
CA PRO A 474 -2.28 6.64 13.26
C PRO A 474 -2.87 6.94 11.88
N VAL A 475 -2.06 7.51 11.01
CA VAL A 475 -2.41 7.93 9.65
C VAL A 475 -1.41 7.41 8.63
N GLY A 476 -1.82 7.28 7.37
CA GLY A 476 -0.97 6.91 6.24
C GLY A 476 -0.16 8.07 5.64
N GLY A 477 0.84 7.72 4.81
CA GLY A 477 1.70 8.66 4.07
C GLY A 477 2.48 9.63 4.95
N LEU A 478 2.90 9.16 6.13
CA LEU A 478 3.50 9.98 7.18
C LEU A 478 4.81 10.65 6.74
N ASN A 479 5.66 9.90 6.02
CA ASN A 479 6.95 10.41 5.54
C ASN A 479 6.73 11.56 4.56
N GLU A 480 5.82 11.35 3.59
CA GLU A 480 5.46 12.31 2.56
C GLU A 480 4.93 13.60 3.20
N LYS A 481 4.02 13.49 4.16
CA LYS A 481 3.43 14.62 4.90
C LYS A 481 4.48 15.48 5.59
N ILE A 482 5.37 14.85 6.36
CA ILE A 482 6.41 15.57 7.12
C ILE A 482 7.37 16.25 6.15
N GLU A 483 7.79 15.54 5.10
CA GLU A 483 8.73 16.04 4.10
C GLU A 483 8.16 17.18 3.26
N GLY A 484 6.84 17.16 2.97
CA GLY A 484 6.15 18.24 2.27
C GLY A 484 6.24 19.57 3.02
N PHE A 485 5.93 19.58 4.32
CA PHE A 485 6.05 20.80 5.14
C PHE A 485 7.51 21.20 5.36
N PHE A 486 8.40 20.22 5.60
CA PHE A 486 9.82 20.46 5.76
C PHE A 486 10.42 21.16 4.52
N ALA A 487 10.08 20.71 3.30
CA ALA A 487 10.59 21.30 2.07
C ALA A 487 10.22 22.79 1.93
N ILE A 488 8.98 23.17 2.27
CA ILE A 488 8.56 24.59 2.27
C ILE A 488 9.33 25.38 3.34
N CYS A 489 9.50 24.83 4.53
CA CYS A 489 10.25 25.48 5.62
C CYS A 489 11.74 25.65 5.25
N GLU A 490 12.33 24.66 4.60
CA GLU A 490 13.73 24.68 4.18
C GLU A 490 13.98 25.76 3.11
N GLN A 491 13.11 25.83 2.09
CA GLN A 491 13.19 26.85 1.04
C GLN A 491 12.95 28.27 1.56
N ARG A 492 12.23 28.41 2.67
CA ARG A 492 12.01 29.68 3.40
C ARG A 492 13.03 29.94 4.51
N GLU A 493 14.09 29.16 4.58
CA GLU A 493 15.11 29.15 5.63
C GLU A 493 14.61 28.63 7.00
N LEU A 494 15.26 27.57 7.50
CA LEU A 494 14.94 27.01 8.82
C LEU A 494 15.41 27.94 9.95
N ASN A 495 14.51 28.22 10.89
CA ASN A 495 14.73 29.13 12.01
C ASN A 495 14.79 28.43 13.39
N GLY A 496 14.67 27.08 13.41
CA GLY A 496 14.73 26.27 14.64
C GLY A 496 13.40 26.14 15.39
N LYS A 497 12.36 26.86 14.95
CA LYS A 497 11.02 26.80 15.55
C LYS A 497 10.07 25.91 14.76
N GLN A 498 10.43 25.56 13.52
CA GLN A 498 9.56 24.76 12.67
C GLN A 498 9.53 23.29 13.08
N GLY A 499 8.41 22.64 12.84
CA GLY A 499 8.27 21.23 13.15
C GLY A 499 6.91 20.64 12.85
N VAL A 500 6.74 19.35 13.16
CA VAL A 500 5.51 18.60 12.92
C VAL A 500 5.08 17.82 14.15
N ILE A 501 3.78 17.88 14.47
CA ILE A 501 3.13 17.05 15.48
C ILE A 501 2.49 15.83 14.80
N ILE A 502 2.67 14.66 15.41
CA ILE A 502 2.41 13.35 14.84
C ILE A 502 1.85 12.41 15.92
N PRO A 503 1.01 11.41 15.58
CA PRO A 503 0.58 10.41 16.56
C PRO A 503 1.76 9.55 17.03
N ALA A 504 1.85 9.23 18.32
CA ALA A 504 2.93 8.40 18.84
C ALA A 504 2.95 6.98 18.22
N ALA A 505 1.78 6.43 17.89
CA ALA A 505 1.65 5.17 17.19
C ALA A 505 2.30 5.17 15.79
N ASN A 506 2.50 6.35 15.19
CA ASN A 506 3.07 6.52 13.86
C ASN A 506 4.61 6.52 13.83
N VAL A 507 5.30 6.59 14.98
CA VAL A 507 6.78 6.67 15.03
C VAL A 507 7.42 5.49 14.29
N ARG A 508 6.85 4.29 14.43
CA ARG A 508 7.31 3.07 13.74
C ARG A 508 7.24 3.14 12.21
N HIS A 509 6.54 4.12 11.63
CA HIS A 509 6.35 4.28 10.18
C HIS A 509 7.36 5.24 9.54
N LEU A 510 8.29 5.81 10.34
CA LEU A 510 9.22 6.84 9.88
C LEU A 510 10.46 6.25 9.18
N SER A 511 10.77 6.79 8.01
CA SER A 511 12.03 6.61 7.29
C SER A 511 12.29 7.87 6.45
N LEU A 512 12.70 8.94 7.14
CA LEU A 512 12.79 10.29 6.56
C LEU A 512 14.07 10.53 5.76
N LYS A 513 14.02 11.48 4.83
CA LYS A 513 15.16 11.92 4.00
C LYS A 513 16.31 12.49 4.81
N SER A 514 17.53 12.35 4.27
CA SER A 514 18.78 12.67 4.96
C SER A 514 18.90 14.15 5.37
N GLU A 515 18.38 15.05 4.53
CA GLU A 515 18.35 16.51 4.75
C GLU A 515 17.54 16.86 6.00
N LEU A 516 16.36 16.22 6.14
CA LEU A 516 15.50 16.39 7.30
C LEU A 516 16.13 15.83 8.58
N LEU A 517 16.75 14.63 8.49
CA LEU A 517 17.47 14.05 9.63
C LEU A 517 18.58 14.97 10.13
N GLN A 518 19.31 15.61 9.20
CA GLN A 518 20.35 16.56 9.54
C GLN A 518 19.76 17.82 10.20
N ALA A 519 18.64 18.34 9.69
CA ALA A 519 17.96 19.47 10.31
C ALA A 519 17.48 19.16 11.74
N VAL A 520 16.97 17.95 12.00
CA VAL A 520 16.59 17.52 13.36
C VAL A 520 17.81 17.38 14.27
N LYS A 521 18.90 16.80 13.76
CA LYS A 521 20.17 16.66 14.50
C LYS A 521 20.81 18.01 14.86
N GLU A 522 20.64 19.01 14.00
CA GLU A 522 21.08 20.39 14.22
C GLU A 522 20.06 21.24 15.00
N GLU A 523 18.97 20.65 15.47
CA GLU A 523 17.87 21.33 16.18
C GLU A 523 17.20 22.46 15.39
N LYS A 524 17.28 22.40 14.06
CA LYS A 524 16.65 23.37 13.13
C LYS A 524 15.20 23.03 12.79
N PHE A 525 14.80 21.77 12.97
CA PHE A 525 13.44 21.28 12.77
C PHE A 525 13.11 20.25 13.85
N THR A 526 11.87 20.17 14.31
CA THR A 526 11.48 19.24 15.38
C THR A 526 10.28 18.38 14.99
N ILE A 527 10.27 17.12 15.41
CA ILE A 527 9.09 16.25 15.31
C ILE A 527 8.65 15.86 16.73
N TRP A 528 7.36 16.04 17.02
CA TRP A 528 6.75 15.68 18.29
C TRP A 528 5.74 14.55 18.09
N ALA A 529 5.89 13.50 18.89
CA ALA A 529 4.93 12.42 19.01
C ALA A 529 3.98 12.68 20.20
N VAL A 530 2.68 12.55 19.97
CA VAL A 530 1.62 12.75 20.97
C VAL A 530 0.66 11.56 21.03
N ASP A 531 0.15 11.23 22.22
CA ASP A 531 -0.86 10.18 22.40
C ASP A 531 -2.30 10.73 22.38
N ASP A 532 -2.46 12.02 22.61
CA ASP A 532 -3.75 12.68 22.79
C ASP A 532 -3.72 14.10 22.21
N VAL A 533 -4.85 14.60 21.70
CA VAL A 533 -4.96 15.97 21.18
C VAL A 533 -4.61 17.01 22.24
N THR A 534 -4.87 16.73 23.52
CA THR A 534 -4.53 17.62 24.63
C THR A 534 -3.02 17.82 24.81
N ASP A 535 -2.20 16.89 24.31
CA ASP A 535 -0.73 17.03 24.27
C ASP A 535 -0.25 17.92 23.12
N ALA A 536 -1.03 18.05 22.04
CA ALA A 536 -0.71 18.94 20.93
C ALA A 536 -0.99 20.42 21.26
N LEU A 537 -2.01 20.70 22.09
CA LEU A 537 -2.46 22.06 22.39
C LEU A 537 -1.39 22.95 23.03
N PRO A 538 -0.58 22.50 24.01
CA PRO A 538 0.50 23.33 24.57
C PRO A 538 1.56 23.73 23.53
N LEU A 539 1.83 22.87 22.55
CA LEU A 539 2.79 23.14 21.48
C LEU A 539 2.25 24.19 20.48
N LEU A 540 0.95 24.10 20.18
CA LEU A 540 0.29 24.96 19.19
C LEU A 540 -0.18 26.30 19.75
N LEU A 541 -0.67 26.33 21.00
CA LEU A 541 -1.41 27.45 21.59
C LEU A 541 -0.74 28.07 22.82
N ASN A 542 0.39 27.51 23.28
CA ASN A 542 1.09 27.90 24.52
C ASN A 542 0.22 27.81 25.80
N LEU A 543 -0.91 27.09 25.73
CA LEU A 543 -1.84 26.87 26.84
C LEU A 543 -2.23 25.39 26.89
N VAL A 544 -2.43 24.89 28.11
CA VAL A 544 -2.93 23.52 28.33
C VAL A 544 -4.44 23.45 28.17
N TRP A 545 -4.96 22.25 27.87
CA TRP A 545 -6.41 22.01 27.81
C TRP A 545 -7.10 22.32 29.14
N ASP A 546 -6.64 21.66 30.20
CA ASP A 546 -7.12 21.81 31.58
C ASP A 546 -6.00 21.57 32.60
N GLY A 547 -6.17 22.09 33.81
CA GLY A 547 -5.19 22.00 34.90
C GLY A 547 -5.39 23.02 36.02
N GLU A 548 -5.01 22.66 37.25
CA GLU A 548 -5.13 23.55 38.41
C GLU A 548 -4.06 24.65 38.44
N GLY A 549 -4.46 25.88 38.81
CA GLY A 549 -3.54 26.97 39.14
C GLY A 549 -2.96 27.77 37.96
N GLN A 550 -3.45 27.54 36.73
CA GLN A 550 -3.06 28.30 35.53
C GLN A 550 -4.28 28.60 34.66
N THR A 551 -4.18 29.60 33.78
CA THR A 551 -5.20 29.86 32.76
C THR A 551 -5.21 28.70 31.75
N THR A 552 -6.37 28.09 31.53
CA THR A 552 -6.53 26.95 30.61
C THR A 552 -7.39 27.30 29.41
N LEU A 553 -7.27 26.51 28.35
CA LEU A 553 -8.11 26.65 27.16
C LEU A 553 -9.59 26.42 27.52
N MET A 554 -9.88 25.38 28.32
CA MET A 554 -11.24 25.08 28.74
C MET A 554 -11.87 26.23 29.54
N GLN A 555 -11.14 26.82 30.50
CA GLN A 555 -11.62 27.99 31.24
C GLN A 555 -11.89 29.19 30.31
N THR A 556 -10.98 29.47 29.38
CA THR A 556 -11.12 30.58 28.43
C THR A 556 -12.36 30.42 27.55
N ILE A 557 -12.60 29.19 27.06
CA ILE A 557 -13.78 28.85 26.25
C ILE A 557 -15.06 29.03 27.07
N GLN A 558 -15.12 28.48 28.28
CA GLN A 558 -16.29 28.57 29.17
C GLN A 558 -16.60 30.02 29.55
N GLU A 559 -15.59 30.82 29.88
CA GLU A 559 -15.76 32.24 30.19
C GLU A 559 -16.33 33.02 29.00
N ARG A 560 -15.82 32.77 27.79
CA ARG A 560 -16.31 33.42 26.58
C ARG A 560 -17.77 33.05 26.27
N ILE A 561 -18.12 31.77 26.40
CA ILE A 561 -19.51 31.30 26.25
C ILE A 561 -20.42 31.95 27.31
N ALA A 562 -19.97 32.01 28.58
CA ALA A 562 -20.72 32.62 29.67
C ALA A 562 -20.94 34.12 29.47
N GLN A 563 -19.91 34.86 29.04
CA GLN A 563 -19.99 36.29 28.76
C GLN A 563 -20.99 36.60 27.65
N ALA A 564 -20.98 35.82 26.56
CA ALA A 564 -21.89 36.01 25.44
C ALA A 564 -23.35 35.68 25.81
N THR A 565 -23.57 34.58 26.54
CA THR A 565 -24.92 34.23 27.06
C THR A 565 -25.46 35.30 28.01
N GLN A 566 -24.61 35.90 28.85
CA GLN A 566 -25.00 37.02 29.72
C GLN A 566 -25.35 38.29 28.93
N GLN A 567 -24.67 38.58 27.82
CA GLN A 567 -25.02 39.72 26.96
C GLN A 567 -26.37 39.52 26.27
N GLU A 568 -26.69 38.33 25.76
CA GLU A 568 -28.01 38.04 25.18
C GLU A 568 -29.15 38.19 26.19
N SER A 569 -28.94 37.74 27.43
CA SER A 569 -29.95 37.90 28.49
C SER A 569 -30.19 39.36 28.88
N ARG A 570 -29.18 40.23 28.77
CA ARG A 570 -29.33 41.69 28.97
C ARG A 570 -30.16 42.37 27.86
N HIS A 571 -30.23 41.78 26.67
CA HIS A 571 -31.00 42.31 25.53
C HIS A 571 -32.44 41.74 25.42
N ARG A 572 -32.84 40.84 26.31
CA ARG A 572 -34.21 40.30 26.38
C ARG A 572 -34.92 40.82 27.63
N PHE A 573 -35.70 41.90 27.49
CA PHE A 573 -36.66 42.28 28.51
C PHE A 573 -37.65 41.12 28.82
N PRO A 574 -38.08 40.95 30.08
CA PRO A 574 -39.08 39.94 30.43
C PRO A 574 -40.39 40.14 29.64
N TRP A 575 -41.16 39.07 29.46
CA TRP A 575 -42.34 39.00 28.56
C TRP A 575 -43.27 40.24 28.53
N PRO A 576 -43.62 40.92 29.65
CA PRO A 576 -44.45 42.13 29.59
C PRO A 576 -43.73 43.39 29.06
N LEU A 577 -42.40 43.38 28.93
CA LEU A 577 -41.56 44.52 28.55
C LEU A 577 -40.84 44.35 27.21
N ARG A 578 -41.09 43.26 26.47
CA ARG A 578 -40.48 43.01 25.13
C ARG A 578 -40.75 44.12 24.10
N TRP A 579 -41.81 44.91 24.26
CA TRP A 579 -42.10 46.05 23.38
C TRP A 579 -41.05 47.16 23.45
N LEU A 580 -40.24 47.22 24.51
CA LEU A 580 -39.14 48.19 24.66
C LEU A 580 -37.96 47.92 23.73
N ASN A 581 -37.83 46.69 23.18
CA ASN A 581 -36.79 46.38 22.17
C ASN A 581 -36.98 47.17 20.87
N TYR A 582 -38.17 47.73 20.60
CA TYR A 582 -38.40 48.61 19.43
C TYR A 582 -37.82 50.01 19.57
N PHE A 583 -37.38 50.41 20.76
CA PHE A 583 -36.91 51.78 21.05
C PHE A 583 -35.39 51.89 21.28
N ILE A 584 -34.65 50.78 21.19
CA ILE A 584 -33.19 50.78 21.31
C ILE A 584 -32.61 50.79 19.88
N PRO A 585 -31.80 51.78 19.48
CA PRO A 585 -31.16 51.77 18.16
C PRO A 585 -30.09 50.67 18.10
N ASN A 586 -30.01 49.98 16.96
CA ASN A 586 -28.96 48.99 16.64
C ASN A 586 -27.55 49.59 16.73
#